data_AF-A0A8S3QHK8-F1
#
_entry.id   AF-A0A8S3QHK8-F1
#
_cell.length_a   1.000
_cell.length_b   1.000
_cell.length_c   1.000
_cell.angle_alpha   90.00
_cell.angle_beta   90.00
_cell.angle_gamma   90.00
#
_symmetry.space_group_name_H-M   'P 1'
#
loop_
_entity.id
_entity.type
_entity.pdbx_description
1 polymer ?
#
loop_
_entity_poly.entity_id
_entity_poly.type
_entity_poly.pdbx_seq_one_letter_code
_entity_poly.pdbx_strand_id
1 'polypeptide(L)'
;MSAYGNKLNPYRKIREPRGVKGIRQSVSITNNPSTIDQNQQLLVRFPNLSNNDVIVPGTTRLAFEIELTSTDDNATIYQNIGRAIVKKTTIRISGNEIMSIDDSDIYHCYVDLWKSTSERLNMAYQGIGETNMLKHRVGADDKASDTGDEAIATAYGARFCIPLDFELLETHMPFYQAGLGDRLEYELTFNNYSNVIKSTDTSASYTIKNICLEFDMVTDAELARQIRQQVNGKMVILYDRILRHRKITKNKSDTLWNINLNVPARSMKGILMLFEDPERTSTETYYNPNITKVEMTIEGVPNQLYSQGMKAYQQWDEINKFFALNSKRNKTTEEVLKDLNLSYTTLEKYLTTNYALWLDLRSTDDNSLHGSGRRIENASEVREANGSLYEEEKLQELLRMFFKKYAGHSTLYIIDDCSATKELTKKKDMLSELAFSGRHAEQSVWVISQRYNSVLKDLREQTKWLCMFYTKDRDSFDNCLRENDVIPTLEERQRIKEELKKKKHRKLILKTDQPTDYWLLN
;
A
#
# COMPACT_ATOMS: atom_id res chain seq x y z
N MET A 1 -20.75 9.93 25.52
CA MET A 1 -21.46 8.83 26.22
C MET A 1 -22.95 9.00 25.98
N SER A 2 -23.61 8.03 25.34
CA SER A 2 -25.05 8.10 25.03
C SER A 2 -25.89 8.08 26.32
N ALA A 3 -26.77 9.06 26.50
CA ALA A 3 -27.66 9.21 27.67
C ALA A 3 -28.76 8.13 27.79
N TYR A 4 -28.82 7.21 26.83
CA TYR A 4 -29.75 6.08 26.81
C TYR A 4 -28.97 4.78 26.67
N GLY A 5 -29.30 3.78 27.50
CA GLY A 5 -28.66 2.46 27.46
C GLY A 5 -28.82 1.77 26.10
N ASN A 6 -27.99 0.75 25.83
CA ASN A 6 -27.85 0.09 24.52
C ASN A 6 -29.16 -0.39 23.86
N LYS A 7 -30.23 -0.63 24.63
CA LYS A 7 -31.55 -1.02 24.11
C LYS A 7 -32.43 0.16 23.68
N LEU A 8 -32.20 1.34 24.22
CA LEU A 8 -32.99 2.57 24.03
C LEU A 8 -32.27 3.61 23.16
N ASN A 9 -31.22 3.20 22.45
CA ASN A 9 -30.52 4.07 21.52
C ASN A 9 -31.46 4.42 20.34
N PRO A 10 -31.84 5.70 20.13
CA PRO A 10 -32.70 6.11 19.02
C PRO A 10 -32.07 5.89 17.64
N TYR A 11 -30.77 5.63 17.58
CA TYR A 11 -30.05 5.22 16.36
C TYR A 11 -30.07 3.70 16.13
N ARG A 12 -30.75 2.93 16.98
CA ARG A 12 -30.89 1.48 16.81
C ARG A 12 -31.85 1.19 15.66
N LYS A 13 -31.30 0.86 14.50
CA LYS A 13 -32.06 0.36 13.35
C LYS A 13 -32.13 -1.18 13.35
N ILE A 14 -33.23 -1.72 12.83
CA ILE A 14 -33.35 -3.14 12.50
C ILE A 14 -32.35 -3.46 11.38
N ARG A 15 -31.86 -4.71 11.29
CA ARG A 15 -31.03 -5.16 10.17
C ARG A 15 -31.78 -4.92 8.86
N GLU A 16 -31.34 -3.93 8.08
CA GLU A 16 -31.83 -3.73 6.72
C GLU A 16 -31.18 -4.80 5.83
N PRO A 17 -31.96 -5.57 5.05
CA PRO A 17 -31.42 -6.61 4.17
C PRO A 17 -30.81 -5.95 2.93
N ARG A 18 -29.64 -5.32 3.10
CA ARG A 18 -28.84 -4.73 2.02
C ARG A 18 -27.85 -5.72 1.39
N GLY A 19 -27.89 -6.99 1.80
CA GLY A 19 -27.06 -8.04 1.22
C GLY A 19 -27.57 -8.45 -0.16
N VAL A 20 -26.65 -8.78 -1.05
CA VAL A 20 -26.94 -9.38 -2.36
C VAL A 20 -27.72 -10.68 -2.13
N LYS A 21 -28.91 -10.80 -2.73
CA LYS A 21 -29.73 -12.01 -2.69
C LYS A 21 -29.40 -12.84 -3.92
N GLY A 22 -28.49 -13.78 -3.80
CA GLY A 22 -28.13 -14.72 -4.86
C GLY A 22 -28.04 -16.15 -4.33
N ILE A 23 -28.07 -17.12 -5.25
CA ILE A 23 -27.86 -18.52 -4.89
C ILE A 23 -26.35 -18.72 -4.74
N ARG A 24 -25.89 -19.02 -3.52
CA ARG A 24 -24.49 -19.37 -3.26
C ARG A 24 -24.31 -20.88 -3.43
N GLN A 25 -23.25 -21.27 -4.12
CA GLN A 25 -22.80 -22.64 -4.29
C GLN A 25 -21.31 -22.75 -3.97
N SER A 26 -20.94 -23.71 -3.13
CA SER A 26 -19.54 -24.09 -2.96
C SER A 26 -19.16 -25.06 -4.08
N VAL A 27 -18.11 -24.71 -4.82
CA VAL A 27 -17.61 -25.44 -5.98
C VAL A 27 -16.32 -26.13 -5.60
N SER A 28 -16.19 -27.41 -5.95
CA SER A 28 -14.95 -28.19 -5.83
C SER A 28 -14.74 -28.97 -7.12
N ILE A 29 -13.67 -28.65 -7.84
CA ILE A 29 -13.38 -29.22 -9.17
C ILE A 29 -12.02 -29.91 -9.10
N THR A 30 -12.00 -31.21 -9.38
CA THR A 30 -10.76 -31.97 -9.49
C THR A 30 -9.90 -31.44 -10.62
N ASN A 31 -8.66 -31.10 -10.32
CA ASN A 31 -7.68 -30.63 -11.29
C ASN A 31 -7.17 -31.81 -12.14
N ASN A 32 -6.78 -31.53 -13.39
CA ASN A 32 -6.10 -32.51 -14.24
C ASN A 32 -4.78 -31.92 -14.74
N PRO A 33 -3.61 -32.46 -14.32
CA PRO A 33 -3.43 -33.64 -13.48
C PRO A 33 -3.87 -33.40 -12.02
N SER A 34 -4.28 -34.48 -11.35
CA SER A 34 -4.65 -34.49 -9.92
C SER A 34 -3.53 -35.01 -9.02
N THR A 35 -2.34 -35.17 -9.58
CA THR A 35 -1.11 -35.54 -8.87
C THR A 35 0.03 -34.67 -9.36
N ILE A 36 0.98 -34.38 -8.48
CA ILE A 36 2.19 -33.62 -8.84
C ILE A 36 3.33 -33.93 -7.88
N ASP A 37 4.55 -33.79 -8.38
CA ASP A 37 5.80 -34.02 -7.68
C ASP A 37 6.62 -32.71 -7.50
N GLN A 38 7.73 -32.75 -6.75
CA GLN A 38 8.61 -31.60 -6.54
C GLN A 38 9.14 -31.00 -7.85
N ASN A 39 9.35 -29.68 -7.86
CA ASN A 39 9.80 -28.89 -9.02
C ASN A 39 8.94 -28.99 -10.29
N GLN A 40 7.81 -29.70 -10.24
CA GLN A 40 6.87 -29.73 -11.36
C GLN A 40 5.95 -28.51 -11.32
N GLN A 41 5.40 -28.20 -12.48
CA GLN A 41 4.46 -27.09 -12.67
C GLN A 41 3.04 -27.63 -12.80
N LEU A 42 2.13 -27.08 -12.00
CA LEU A 42 0.70 -27.33 -12.11
C LEU A 42 0.02 -26.12 -12.74
N LEU A 43 -0.69 -26.36 -13.83
CA LEU A 43 -1.63 -25.38 -14.37
C LEU A 43 -3.01 -25.62 -13.74
N VAL A 44 -3.53 -24.61 -13.05
CA VAL A 44 -4.87 -24.58 -12.47
C VAL A 44 -5.70 -23.60 -13.28
N ARG A 45 -6.73 -24.11 -13.96
CA ARG A 45 -7.66 -23.30 -14.76
C ARG A 45 -8.99 -23.20 -14.04
N PHE A 46 -9.47 -21.98 -13.88
CA PHE A 46 -10.84 -21.78 -13.41
C PHE A 46 -11.83 -22.28 -14.46
N PRO A 47 -12.98 -22.82 -14.03
CA PRO A 47 -14.01 -23.25 -14.97
C PRO A 47 -14.58 -22.05 -15.72
N ASN A 48 -15.21 -22.32 -16.87
CA ASN A 48 -16.00 -21.31 -17.54
C ASN A 48 -17.25 -21.00 -16.71
N LEU A 49 -17.36 -19.76 -16.25
CA LEU A 49 -18.50 -19.22 -15.54
C LEU A 49 -19.57 -18.76 -16.54
N SER A 50 -20.85 -18.87 -16.17
CA SER A 50 -21.92 -18.29 -16.98
C SER A 50 -21.95 -16.77 -16.85
N ASN A 51 -22.76 -16.12 -17.70
CA ASN A 51 -22.94 -14.68 -17.70
C ASN A 51 -23.52 -14.10 -16.40
N ASN A 52 -24.05 -14.94 -15.50
CA ASN A 52 -24.67 -14.54 -14.25
C ASN A 52 -23.88 -15.02 -13.01
N ASP A 53 -22.75 -15.68 -13.22
CA ASP A 53 -21.94 -16.27 -12.15
C ASP A 53 -20.79 -15.33 -11.76
N VAL A 54 -20.58 -15.19 -10.46
CA VAL A 54 -19.42 -14.48 -9.91
C VAL A 54 -18.78 -15.30 -8.81
N ILE A 55 -17.45 -15.22 -8.69
CA ILE A 55 -16.72 -15.87 -7.59
C ILE A 55 -16.69 -14.94 -6.39
N VAL A 56 -16.98 -15.50 -5.21
CA VAL A 56 -16.97 -14.76 -3.95
C VAL A 56 -15.52 -14.47 -3.54
N PRO A 57 -15.16 -13.20 -3.30
CA PRO A 57 -13.83 -12.83 -2.87
C PRO A 57 -13.37 -13.55 -1.60
N GLY A 58 -12.11 -13.94 -1.53
CA GLY A 58 -11.49 -14.54 -0.35
C GLY A 58 -11.87 -16.00 -0.07
N THR A 59 -12.46 -16.69 -1.05
CA THR A 59 -12.90 -18.09 -0.92
C THR A 59 -12.08 -19.07 -1.75
N THR A 60 -11.16 -18.56 -2.58
CA THR A 60 -10.50 -19.37 -3.60
C THR A 60 -9.24 -20.04 -3.07
N ARG A 61 -9.17 -21.36 -3.21
CA ARG A 61 -8.02 -22.15 -2.79
C ARG A 61 -7.83 -23.39 -3.65
N LEU A 62 -6.60 -23.89 -3.70
CA LEU A 62 -6.29 -25.20 -4.24
C LEU A 62 -6.13 -26.18 -3.07
N ALA A 63 -7.07 -27.10 -2.91
CA ALA A 63 -7.00 -28.17 -1.93
C ALA A 63 -6.24 -29.38 -2.48
N PHE A 64 -5.53 -30.09 -1.63
CA PHE A 64 -4.77 -31.28 -2.00
C PHE A 64 -4.53 -32.18 -0.79
N GLU A 65 -4.24 -33.45 -1.03
CA GLU A 65 -3.75 -34.38 -0.01
C GLU A 65 -2.26 -34.62 -0.21
N ILE A 66 -1.52 -34.73 0.90
CA ILE A 66 -0.09 -35.04 0.89
C ILE A 66 0.16 -36.41 1.52
N GLU A 67 0.99 -37.21 0.86
CA GLU A 67 1.48 -38.48 1.38
C GLU A 67 3.00 -38.42 1.47
N LEU A 68 3.55 -38.78 2.63
CA LEU A 68 4.99 -38.82 2.86
C LEU A 68 5.52 -40.23 2.67
N THR A 69 6.72 -40.34 2.09
CA THR A 69 7.50 -41.58 2.05
C THR A 69 8.87 -41.28 2.63
N SER A 70 9.19 -41.92 3.76
CA SER A 70 10.40 -41.69 4.55
C SER A 70 10.71 -42.94 5.37
N THR A 71 11.99 -43.20 5.64
CA THR A 71 12.42 -44.23 6.62
C THR A 71 12.44 -43.71 8.06
N ASP A 72 12.29 -42.40 8.25
CA ASP A 72 12.09 -41.78 9.55
C ASP A 72 10.60 -41.85 9.93
N ASP A 73 10.26 -42.67 10.92
CA ASP A 73 8.89 -42.83 11.43
C ASP A 73 8.31 -41.54 12.04
N ASN A 74 9.18 -40.57 12.37
CA ASN A 74 8.80 -39.27 12.92
C ASN A 74 8.75 -38.17 11.85
N ALA A 75 8.87 -38.54 10.56
CA ALA A 75 8.83 -37.58 9.47
C ALA A 75 7.53 -36.78 9.49
N THR A 76 7.67 -35.47 9.38
CA THR A 76 6.54 -34.54 9.33
C THR A 76 6.79 -33.48 8.27
N ILE A 77 5.95 -32.45 8.23
CA ILE A 77 6.06 -31.31 7.31
C ILE A 77 6.33 -30.02 8.08
N TYR A 78 6.96 -29.06 7.42
CA TYR A 78 7.10 -27.72 7.98
C TYR A 78 5.76 -26.98 8.08
N GLN A 79 5.69 -26.03 9.01
CA GLN A 79 4.52 -25.17 9.19
C GLN A 79 4.18 -24.38 7.92
N ASN A 80 2.91 -24.00 7.81
CA ASN A 80 2.39 -23.21 6.70
C ASN A 80 2.61 -23.88 5.33
N ILE A 81 2.37 -25.19 5.27
CA ILE A 81 2.54 -26.00 4.06
C ILE A 81 1.80 -25.44 2.85
N GLY A 82 0.62 -24.83 3.04
CA GLY A 82 -0.14 -24.19 1.98
C GLY A 82 0.59 -23.05 1.27
N ARG A 83 1.60 -22.44 1.90
CA ARG A 83 2.53 -21.50 1.26
C ARG A 83 3.87 -22.16 0.93
N ALA A 84 4.45 -22.91 1.88
CA ALA A 84 5.79 -23.48 1.77
C ALA A 84 5.96 -24.45 0.59
N ILE A 85 4.88 -25.12 0.19
CA ILE A 85 4.90 -26.09 -0.90
C ILE A 85 5.01 -25.43 -2.29
N VAL A 86 4.77 -24.12 -2.40
CA VAL A 86 4.77 -23.38 -3.67
C VAL A 86 6.01 -22.49 -3.77
N LYS A 87 6.97 -22.88 -4.59
CA LYS A 87 8.18 -22.11 -4.86
C LYS A 87 7.91 -20.88 -5.75
N LYS A 88 6.99 -21.00 -6.71
CA LYS A 88 6.66 -19.93 -7.66
C LYS A 88 5.18 -19.91 -7.96
N THR A 89 4.60 -18.72 -7.96
CA THR A 89 3.21 -18.46 -8.35
C THR A 89 3.18 -17.53 -9.55
N THR A 90 2.55 -17.95 -10.64
CA THR A 90 2.28 -17.09 -11.80
C THR A 90 0.78 -17.05 -12.07
N ILE A 91 0.23 -15.84 -12.25
CA ILE A 91 -1.19 -15.57 -12.43
C ILE A 91 -1.40 -15.02 -13.84
N ARG A 92 -2.36 -15.58 -14.58
CA ARG A 92 -2.69 -15.19 -15.96
C ARG A 92 -4.19 -14.96 -16.16
N ILE A 93 -4.53 -14.00 -17.02
CA ILE A 93 -5.88 -13.84 -17.60
C ILE A 93 -5.72 -13.77 -19.11
N SER A 94 -6.50 -14.56 -19.85
CA SER A 94 -6.38 -14.68 -21.31
C SER A 94 -4.98 -15.09 -21.78
N GLY A 95 -4.26 -15.88 -20.98
CA GLY A 95 -2.86 -16.24 -21.22
C GLY A 95 -1.85 -15.12 -20.96
N ASN A 96 -2.30 -13.89 -20.64
CA ASN A 96 -1.41 -12.78 -20.31
C ASN A 96 -1.00 -12.85 -18.84
N GLU A 97 0.29 -12.78 -18.57
CA GLU A 97 0.82 -12.71 -17.20
C GLU A 97 0.45 -11.38 -16.53
N ILE A 98 -0.20 -11.50 -15.38
CA ILE A 98 -0.56 -10.36 -14.51
C ILE A 98 0.49 -10.19 -13.43
N MET A 99 0.93 -11.31 -12.86
CA MET A 99 1.85 -11.34 -11.73
C MET A 99 2.63 -12.66 -11.75
N SER A 100 3.92 -12.57 -11.47
CA SER A 100 4.79 -13.72 -11.23
C SER A 100 5.62 -13.43 -10.00
N ILE A 101 5.54 -14.33 -9.01
CA ILE A 101 6.27 -14.26 -7.75
C ILE A 101 7.17 -15.48 -7.67
N ASP A 102 8.48 -15.27 -7.86
CA ASP A 102 9.51 -16.25 -7.52
C ASP A 102 9.80 -16.21 -6.02
N ASP A 103 10.23 -17.34 -5.45
CA ASP A 103 10.43 -17.51 -4.01
C ASP A 103 9.13 -17.17 -3.21
N SER A 104 8.00 -17.64 -3.76
CA SER A 104 6.63 -17.38 -3.29
C SER A 104 6.39 -17.91 -1.89
N ASP A 105 6.96 -19.08 -1.59
CA ASP A 105 7.01 -19.71 -0.27
C ASP A 105 7.60 -18.76 0.77
N ILE A 106 8.75 -18.15 0.46
CA ILE A 106 9.46 -17.26 1.38
C ILE A 106 8.64 -16.00 1.67
N TYR A 107 8.13 -15.34 0.62
CA TYR A 107 7.35 -14.12 0.79
C TYR A 107 6.04 -14.37 1.54
N HIS A 108 5.25 -15.36 1.13
CA HIS A 108 3.93 -15.58 1.73
C HIS A 108 4.00 -16.20 3.12
N CYS A 109 4.97 -17.07 3.40
CA CYS A 109 5.19 -17.54 4.77
C CYS A 109 5.50 -16.35 5.69
N TYR A 110 6.31 -15.39 5.25
CA TYR A 110 6.59 -14.18 6.03
C TYR A 110 5.33 -13.34 6.27
N VAL A 111 4.54 -13.09 5.22
CA VAL A 111 3.29 -12.33 5.32
C VAL A 111 2.33 -12.92 6.35
N ASP A 112 2.20 -14.26 6.39
CA ASP A 112 1.28 -14.94 7.30
C ASP A 112 1.73 -14.85 8.78
N LEU A 113 2.98 -14.47 9.08
CA LEU A 113 3.46 -14.22 10.46
C LEU A 113 2.84 -12.97 11.11
N TRP A 114 2.26 -12.09 10.29
CA TRP A 114 1.69 -10.82 10.73
C TRP A 114 0.18 -10.89 11.02
N LYS A 115 -0.45 -12.03 10.69
CA LYS A 115 -1.82 -12.33 11.12
C LYS A 115 -1.89 -12.45 12.63
N SER A 116 -3.07 -12.23 13.21
CA SER A 116 -3.27 -12.40 14.63
C SER A 116 -3.10 -13.88 15.05
N THR A 117 -2.79 -14.11 16.33
CA THR A 117 -2.66 -15.47 16.87
C THR A 117 -3.93 -16.29 16.63
N SER A 118 -5.09 -15.70 16.87
CA SER A 118 -6.38 -16.37 16.68
C SER A 118 -6.67 -16.69 15.21
N GLU A 119 -6.32 -15.79 14.27
CA GLU A 119 -6.45 -16.09 12.84
C GLU A 119 -5.55 -17.27 12.45
N ARG A 120 -4.30 -17.27 12.89
CA ARG A 120 -3.34 -18.34 12.58
C ARG A 120 -3.78 -19.70 13.12
N LEU A 121 -4.32 -19.75 14.33
CA LEU A 121 -4.86 -21.00 14.90
C LEU A 121 -6.06 -21.55 14.10
N ASN A 122 -6.85 -20.67 13.47
CA ASN A 122 -7.96 -21.07 12.60
C ASN A 122 -7.51 -21.43 11.17
N MET A 123 -6.23 -21.29 10.83
CA MET A 123 -5.66 -21.62 9.53
C MET A 123 -5.09 -23.05 9.46
N ALA A 124 -5.59 -23.95 10.32
CA ALA A 124 -5.22 -25.36 10.30
C ALA A 124 -5.37 -25.98 8.90
N TYR A 125 -6.39 -25.63 8.11
CA TYR A 125 -6.53 -26.17 6.75
C TYR A 125 -5.36 -25.79 5.82
N GLN A 126 -4.73 -24.63 6.02
CA GLN A 126 -3.50 -24.22 5.30
C GLN A 126 -2.23 -24.89 5.89
N GLY A 127 -2.38 -25.60 7.01
CA GLY A 127 -1.31 -26.22 7.78
C GLY A 127 -0.54 -25.22 8.64
N ILE A 128 -1.24 -24.20 9.16
CA ILE A 128 -0.73 -23.32 10.22
C ILE A 128 -1.39 -23.73 11.52
N GLY A 129 -0.59 -23.92 12.57
CA GLY A 129 -1.09 -24.21 13.92
C GLY A 129 0.02 -24.65 14.83
N GLU A 130 -0.29 -25.57 15.74
CA GLU A 130 0.73 -26.22 16.58
C GLU A 130 1.52 -27.26 15.77
N THR A 131 2.75 -27.55 16.20
CA THR A 131 3.59 -28.53 15.49
C THR A 131 3.01 -29.94 15.60
N ASN A 132 2.43 -30.25 16.76
CA ASN A 132 1.86 -31.57 17.02
C ASN A 132 0.61 -31.86 16.16
N MET A 133 -0.20 -30.82 15.84
CA MET A 133 -1.28 -30.89 14.85
C MET A 133 -0.83 -31.46 13.50
N LEU A 134 0.32 -31.01 12.97
CA LEU A 134 0.82 -31.48 11.67
C LEU A 134 1.25 -32.94 11.74
N LYS A 135 1.86 -33.36 12.85
CA LYS A 135 2.25 -34.76 13.10
C LYS A 135 1.04 -35.69 13.06
N HIS A 136 -0.06 -35.33 13.73
CA HIS A 136 -1.31 -36.10 13.66
C HIS A 136 -1.85 -36.21 12.24
N ARG A 137 -1.77 -35.14 11.45
CA ARG A 137 -2.32 -35.09 10.09
C ARG A 137 -1.53 -35.87 9.05
N VAL A 138 -0.21 -35.95 9.21
CA VAL A 138 0.67 -36.72 8.31
C VAL A 138 1.07 -38.09 8.87
N GLY A 139 0.63 -38.41 10.09
CA GLY A 139 0.76 -39.73 10.68
C GLY A 139 2.05 -40.01 11.47
N ALA A 140 2.89 -39.02 11.75
CA ALA A 140 4.19 -39.22 12.43
C ALA A 140 4.07 -39.93 13.78
N ASP A 141 5.02 -40.80 14.13
CA ASP A 141 4.93 -41.68 15.30
C ASP A 141 5.13 -40.97 16.63
N ASP A 142 5.98 -39.93 16.69
CA ASP A 142 6.21 -39.10 17.88
C ASP A 142 5.14 -38.02 18.13
N LYS A 143 3.93 -38.19 17.58
CA LYS A 143 2.77 -37.36 17.90
C LYS A 143 2.36 -37.56 19.36
N ALA A 144 2.26 -36.47 20.10
CA ALA A 144 1.73 -36.48 21.46
C ALA A 144 0.19 -36.47 21.40
N SER A 145 -0.46 -37.21 22.30
CA SER A 145 -1.93 -37.16 22.39
C SER A 145 -2.38 -35.78 22.86
N ASP A 146 -3.27 -35.18 22.09
CA ASP A 146 -3.92 -33.92 22.38
C ASP A 146 -5.29 -33.90 21.70
N THR A 147 -6.34 -33.64 22.48
CA THR A 147 -7.72 -33.71 22.01
C THR A 147 -8.01 -32.69 20.88
N GLY A 148 -7.36 -31.53 20.91
CA GLY A 148 -7.53 -30.49 19.91
C GLY A 148 -6.89 -30.89 18.58
N ASP A 149 -5.64 -31.33 18.62
CA ASP A 149 -4.90 -31.78 17.44
C ASP A 149 -5.55 -33.02 16.79
N GLU A 150 -6.00 -33.99 17.60
CA GLU A 150 -6.71 -35.18 17.13
C GLU A 150 -8.04 -34.82 16.45
N ALA A 151 -8.78 -33.84 16.99
CA ALA A 151 -10.01 -33.36 16.37
C ALA A 151 -9.76 -32.66 15.03
N ILE A 152 -8.69 -31.85 14.93
CA ILE A 152 -8.29 -31.20 13.68
C ILE A 152 -7.88 -32.25 12.64
N ALA A 153 -7.09 -33.24 13.04
CA ALA A 153 -6.67 -34.33 12.16
C ALA A 153 -7.84 -35.21 11.71
N THR A 154 -8.82 -35.44 12.57
CA THR A 154 -10.07 -36.13 12.20
C THR A 154 -10.87 -35.34 11.16
N ALA A 155 -10.90 -34.01 11.29
CA ALA A 155 -11.67 -33.15 10.39
C ALA A 155 -11.02 -32.98 9.00
N TYR A 156 -9.70 -32.82 8.94
CA TYR A 156 -8.99 -32.51 7.69
C TYR A 156 -8.11 -33.64 7.16
N GLY A 157 -7.72 -34.61 8.00
CA GLY A 157 -6.72 -35.62 7.65
C GLY A 157 -5.44 -34.98 7.09
N ALA A 158 -4.86 -35.64 6.09
CA ALA A 158 -3.71 -35.13 5.33
C ALA A 158 -4.08 -34.12 4.22
N ARG A 159 -5.29 -33.54 4.26
CA ARG A 159 -5.78 -32.60 3.24
C ARG A 159 -5.47 -31.16 3.63
N PHE A 160 -4.74 -30.44 2.79
CA PHE A 160 -4.33 -29.05 2.99
C PHE A 160 -4.84 -28.14 1.87
N CYS A 161 -4.68 -26.83 2.00
CA CYS A 161 -4.99 -25.89 0.93
C CYS A 161 -3.93 -24.80 0.71
N ILE A 162 -3.77 -24.42 -0.55
CA ILE A 162 -3.00 -23.28 -1.05
C ILE A 162 -3.99 -22.13 -1.28
N PRO A 163 -3.91 -21.02 -0.55
CA PRO A 163 -4.76 -19.87 -0.82
C PRO A 163 -4.37 -19.25 -2.17
N LEU A 164 -5.35 -19.13 -3.06
CA LEU A 164 -5.14 -18.56 -4.39
C LEU A 164 -5.54 -17.08 -4.46
N ASP A 165 -6.24 -16.58 -3.45
CA ASP A 165 -6.69 -15.20 -3.44
C ASP A 165 -5.50 -14.22 -3.57
N PHE A 166 -5.58 -13.34 -4.56
CA PHE A 166 -4.74 -12.17 -4.74
C PHE A 166 -5.64 -10.94 -4.84
N GLU A 167 -5.07 -9.74 -4.90
CA GLU A 167 -5.82 -8.50 -4.71
C GLU A 167 -7.08 -8.34 -5.58
N LEU A 168 -7.11 -8.89 -6.81
CA LEU A 168 -8.32 -8.94 -7.64
C LEU A 168 -9.44 -9.78 -7.01
N LEU A 169 -9.09 -10.91 -6.39
CA LEU A 169 -9.98 -11.86 -5.71
C LEU A 169 -10.22 -11.51 -4.24
N GLU A 170 -9.69 -10.40 -3.72
CA GLU A 170 -9.84 -10.03 -2.31
C GLU A 170 -10.50 -8.66 -2.09
N THR A 171 -10.08 -7.63 -2.82
CA THR A 171 -10.41 -6.24 -2.45
C THR A 171 -11.25 -5.46 -3.44
N HIS A 172 -11.28 -5.91 -4.69
CA HIS A 172 -11.87 -5.13 -5.77
C HIS A 172 -13.36 -5.40 -5.87
N MET A 173 -13.69 -6.52 -6.50
CA MET A 173 -15.05 -6.91 -6.82
C MET A 173 -15.11 -8.42 -6.97
N PRO A 174 -16.31 -9.03 -6.84
CA PRO A 174 -16.49 -10.43 -7.20
C PRO A 174 -15.95 -10.69 -8.61
N PHE A 175 -15.15 -11.75 -8.76
CA PHE A 175 -14.54 -12.05 -10.05
C PHE A 175 -15.63 -12.44 -11.05
N TYR A 176 -15.69 -11.68 -12.14
CA TYR A 176 -16.69 -11.83 -13.20
C TYR A 176 -15.99 -12.07 -14.54
N GLN A 177 -15.92 -13.34 -14.93
CA GLN A 177 -15.21 -13.78 -16.14
C GLN A 177 -15.64 -13.02 -17.39
N ALA A 178 -16.95 -12.88 -17.62
CA ALA A 178 -17.46 -12.22 -18.83
C ALA A 178 -17.10 -10.73 -18.91
N GLY A 179 -16.79 -10.08 -17.78
CA GLY A 179 -16.29 -8.69 -17.77
C GLY A 179 -14.80 -8.60 -18.08
N LEU A 180 -14.00 -9.56 -17.62
CA LEU A 180 -12.55 -9.59 -17.83
C LEU A 180 -12.14 -10.23 -19.16
N GLY A 181 -13.09 -10.84 -19.87
CA GLY A 181 -12.93 -11.38 -21.22
C GLY A 181 -12.48 -12.83 -21.28
N ASP A 182 -11.87 -13.37 -20.21
CA ASP A 182 -11.42 -14.76 -20.17
C ASP A 182 -11.27 -15.27 -18.73
N ARG A 183 -11.02 -16.58 -18.59
CA ARG A 183 -10.80 -17.25 -17.32
C ARG A 183 -9.48 -16.85 -16.66
N LEU A 184 -9.48 -16.99 -15.34
CA LEU A 184 -8.30 -16.87 -14.50
C LEU A 184 -7.52 -18.20 -14.52
N GLU A 185 -6.20 -18.11 -14.61
CA GLU A 185 -5.30 -19.26 -14.61
C GLU A 185 -4.14 -19.04 -13.64
N TYR A 186 -3.75 -20.09 -12.92
CA TYR A 186 -2.56 -20.11 -12.06
C TYR A 186 -1.59 -21.17 -12.56
N GLU A 187 -0.32 -20.83 -12.60
CA GLU A 187 0.78 -21.75 -12.80
C GLU A 187 1.59 -21.79 -11.49
N LEU A 188 1.55 -22.93 -10.80
CA LEU A 188 2.21 -23.14 -9.52
C LEU A 188 3.39 -24.08 -9.71
N THR A 189 4.59 -23.66 -9.29
CA THR A 189 5.76 -24.55 -9.25
C THR A 189 5.93 -25.09 -7.84
N PHE A 190 5.94 -26.41 -7.68
CA PHE A 190 6.08 -27.06 -6.39
C PHE A 190 7.53 -27.08 -5.90
N ASN A 191 7.72 -26.97 -4.59
CA ASN A 191 9.04 -26.84 -3.96
C ASN A 191 9.79 -28.18 -3.90
N ASN A 192 11.06 -28.14 -3.50
CA ASN A 192 11.84 -29.35 -3.21
C ASN A 192 11.32 -30.06 -1.95
N TYR A 193 11.50 -31.38 -1.86
CA TYR A 193 11.17 -32.16 -0.67
C TYR A 193 11.83 -31.60 0.59
N SER A 194 13.11 -31.23 0.53
CA SER A 194 13.88 -30.71 1.67
C SER A 194 13.32 -29.40 2.25
N ASN A 195 12.54 -28.65 1.47
CA ASN A 195 11.94 -27.38 1.91
C ASN A 195 10.53 -27.58 2.47
N VAL A 196 10.00 -28.81 2.40
CA VAL A 196 8.62 -29.16 2.75
C VAL A 196 8.58 -30.17 3.89
N ILE A 197 9.46 -31.18 3.84
CA ILE A 197 9.50 -32.30 4.77
C ILE A 197 10.54 -32.00 5.86
N LYS A 198 10.14 -32.23 7.11
CA LYS A 198 11.02 -32.27 8.26
C LYS A 198 11.27 -33.73 8.62
N SER A 199 12.44 -34.25 8.25
CA SER A 199 12.85 -35.64 8.45
C SER A 199 14.37 -35.73 8.60
N THR A 200 14.84 -36.76 9.30
CA THR A 200 16.26 -37.15 9.33
C THR A 200 16.65 -38.00 8.10
N ASP A 201 15.67 -38.55 7.39
CA ASP A 201 15.87 -39.26 6.13
C ASP A 201 16.08 -38.26 4.98
N THR A 202 17.29 -38.25 4.41
CA THR A 202 17.66 -37.39 3.27
C THR A 202 16.98 -37.80 1.96
N SER A 203 16.38 -38.99 1.91
CA SER A 203 15.65 -39.52 0.76
C SER A 203 14.14 -39.34 0.90
N ALA A 204 13.68 -38.68 1.97
CA ALA A 204 12.26 -38.44 2.19
C ALA A 204 11.64 -37.68 1.01
N SER A 205 10.47 -38.14 0.59
CA SER A 205 9.72 -37.58 -0.54
C SER A 205 8.25 -37.39 -0.16
N TYR A 206 7.56 -36.54 -0.91
CA TYR A 206 6.11 -36.42 -0.82
C TYR A 206 5.47 -36.63 -2.18
N THR A 207 4.24 -37.14 -2.19
CA THR A 207 3.36 -37.11 -3.35
C THR A 207 2.12 -36.32 -3.02
N ILE A 208 1.72 -35.44 -3.94
CA ILE A 208 0.45 -34.71 -3.83
C ILE A 208 -0.61 -35.44 -4.64
N LYS A 209 -1.81 -35.60 -4.06
CA LYS A 209 -2.96 -36.27 -4.66
C LYS A 209 -4.23 -35.46 -4.46
N ASN A 210 -5.30 -35.85 -5.14
CA ASN A 210 -6.65 -35.32 -4.95
C ASN A 210 -6.73 -33.79 -5.01
N ILE A 211 -6.01 -33.22 -5.98
CA ILE A 211 -5.92 -31.78 -6.19
C ILE A 211 -7.28 -31.27 -6.66
N CYS A 212 -7.87 -30.32 -5.92
CA CYS A 212 -9.14 -29.70 -6.24
C CYS A 212 -9.05 -28.17 -6.16
N LEU A 213 -9.57 -27.49 -7.18
CA LEU A 213 -9.87 -26.06 -7.10
C LEU A 213 -11.18 -25.88 -6.33
N GLU A 214 -11.14 -25.18 -5.21
CA GLU A 214 -12.27 -24.90 -4.34
C GLU A 214 -12.54 -23.39 -4.28
N PHE A 215 -13.80 -22.98 -4.46
CA PHE A 215 -14.24 -21.59 -4.31
C PHE A 215 -15.76 -21.52 -4.10
N ASP A 216 -16.25 -20.39 -3.62
CA ASP A 216 -17.68 -20.12 -3.60
C ASP A 216 -18.09 -19.27 -4.79
N MET A 217 -19.24 -19.59 -5.37
CA MET A 217 -19.84 -18.89 -6.49
C MET A 217 -21.22 -18.38 -6.09
N VAL A 218 -21.60 -17.21 -6.60
CA VAL A 218 -22.96 -16.68 -6.52
C VAL A 218 -23.51 -16.54 -7.94
N THR A 219 -24.68 -17.12 -8.18
CA THR A 219 -25.43 -16.93 -9.42
C THR A 219 -26.55 -15.91 -9.17
N ASP A 220 -26.43 -14.72 -9.76
CA ASP A 220 -27.46 -13.69 -9.73
C ASP A 220 -27.34 -12.74 -10.92
N ALA A 221 -28.42 -12.64 -11.71
CA ALA A 221 -28.41 -11.86 -12.94
C ALA A 221 -28.30 -10.35 -12.69
N GLU A 222 -28.89 -9.86 -11.60
CA GLU A 222 -28.90 -8.44 -11.27
C GLU A 222 -27.52 -7.98 -10.76
N LEU A 223 -26.90 -8.76 -9.88
CA LEU A 223 -25.52 -8.57 -9.45
C LEU A 223 -24.55 -8.57 -10.63
N ALA A 224 -24.64 -9.60 -11.50
CA ALA A 224 -23.78 -9.69 -12.67
C ALA A 224 -24.00 -8.51 -13.62
N ARG A 225 -25.24 -8.02 -13.78
CA ARG A 225 -25.56 -6.82 -14.56
C ARG A 225 -24.92 -5.56 -13.96
N GLN A 226 -25.01 -5.38 -12.64
CA GLN A 226 -24.40 -4.22 -11.95
C GLN A 226 -22.88 -4.23 -12.10
N ILE A 227 -22.25 -5.39 -11.89
CA ILE A 227 -20.82 -5.59 -12.11
C ILE A 227 -20.44 -5.30 -13.56
N ARG A 228 -21.18 -5.84 -14.54
CA ARG A 228 -20.93 -5.61 -15.96
C ARG A 228 -21.01 -4.13 -16.33
N GLN A 229 -21.96 -3.39 -15.77
CA GLN A 229 -22.08 -1.95 -15.99
C GLN A 229 -20.85 -1.18 -15.51
N GLN A 230 -20.25 -1.60 -14.39
CA GLN A 230 -19.00 -1.01 -13.89
C GLN A 230 -17.83 -1.33 -14.84
N VAL A 231 -17.70 -2.58 -15.27
CA VAL A 231 -16.61 -3.02 -16.16
C VAL A 231 -16.64 -2.33 -17.53
N ASN A 232 -17.83 -2.23 -18.16
CA ASN A 232 -18.00 -1.60 -19.47
C ASN A 232 -17.63 -0.11 -19.48
N GLY A 233 -17.58 0.56 -18.33
CA GLY A 233 -17.24 1.96 -18.18
C GLY A 233 -15.74 2.31 -18.31
N LYS A 234 -14.90 1.43 -18.85
CA LYS A 234 -13.42 1.50 -18.81
C LYS A 234 -12.86 1.42 -17.39
N MET A 235 -13.22 0.36 -16.67
CA MET A 235 -12.71 0.10 -15.34
C MET A 235 -11.19 -0.10 -15.35
N VAL A 236 -10.49 0.56 -14.43
CA VAL A 236 -9.05 0.36 -14.17
C VAL A 236 -8.92 -0.39 -12.86
N ILE A 237 -8.26 -1.55 -12.89
CA ILE A 237 -7.95 -2.34 -11.69
C ILE A 237 -6.50 -2.06 -11.33
N LEU A 238 -6.27 -1.60 -10.10
CA LEU A 238 -4.94 -1.32 -9.58
C LEU A 238 -4.58 -2.41 -8.58
N TYR A 239 -3.37 -2.95 -8.65
CA TYR A 239 -2.93 -3.96 -7.71
C TYR A 239 -1.44 -3.79 -7.41
N ASP A 240 -1.04 -4.28 -6.25
CA ASP A 240 0.33 -4.32 -5.81
C ASP A 240 1.06 -5.45 -6.51
N ARG A 241 2.04 -5.07 -7.32
CA ARG A 241 2.95 -6.02 -7.93
C ARG A 241 4.10 -6.32 -6.97
N ILE A 242 4.27 -7.59 -6.64
CA ILE A 242 5.45 -8.08 -5.92
C ILE A 242 6.51 -8.48 -6.96
N LEU A 243 7.73 -8.00 -6.77
CA LEU A 243 8.86 -8.32 -7.64
C LEU A 243 10.02 -8.86 -6.80
N ARG A 244 10.35 -10.12 -7.02
CA ARG A 244 11.56 -10.72 -6.48
C ARG A 244 12.76 -10.19 -7.28
N HIS A 245 13.57 -9.31 -6.66
CA HIS A 245 14.73 -8.72 -7.33
C HIS A 245 15.94 -9.66 -7.41
N ARG A 246 16.55 -10.04 -6.28
CA ARG A 246 17.71 -10.93 -6.22
C ARG A 246 17.88 -11.60 -4.86
N LYS A 247 18.53 -12.78 -4.84
CA LYS A 247 19.08 -13.41 -3.63
C LYS A 247 20.59 -13.18 -3.61
N ILE A 248 21.11 -12.74 -2.47
CA ILE A 248 22.53 -12.39 -2.31
C ILE A 248 23.07 -13.15 -1.10
N THR A 249 24.15 -13.89 -1.29
CA THR A 249 24.88 -14.51 -0.17
C THR A 249 25.80 -13.48 0.46
N LYS A 250 25.76 -13.38 1.79
CA LYS A 250 26.59 -12.49 2.60
C LYS A 250 27.23 -13.26 3.75
N ASN A 251 28.41 -12.83 4.18
CA ASN A 251 29.06 -13.42 5.34
C ASN A 251 28.53 -12.75 6.62
N LYS A 252 28.26 -13.55 7.66
CA LYS A 252 27.82 -13.06 8.97
C LYS A 252 28.87 -12.17 9.64
N SER A 253 30.15 -12.34 9.30
CA SER A 253 31.24 -11.51 9.83
C SER A 253 31.33 -10.12 9.20
N ASP A 254 30.65 -9.90 8.07
CA ASP A 254 30.70 -8.62 7.38
C ASP A 254 29.99 -7.54 8.22
N THR A 255 30.67 -6.41 8.43
CA THR A 255 30.11 -5.28 9.19
C THR A 255 29.32 -4.30 8.31
N LEU A 256 29.41 -4.44 6.98
CA LEU A 256 28.78 -3.56 6.01
C LEU A 256 28.32 -4.33 4.78
N TRP A 257 27.07 -4.12 4.39
CA TRP A 257 26.51 -4.65 3.14
C TRP A 257 26.10 -3.54 2.19
N ASN A 258 26.80 -3.44 1.07
CA ASN A 258 26.42 -2.55 -0.02
C ASN A 258 25.46 -3.28 -0.97
N ILE A 259 24.24 -2.75 -1.10
CA ILE A 259 23.19 -3.31 -1.97
C ILE A 259 22.79 -2.22 -2.98
N ASN A 260 23.07 -2.47 -4.24
CA ASN A 260 22.55 -1.68 -5.35
C ASN A 260 21.23 -2.30 -5.86
N LEU A 261 20.23 -1.46 -6.12
CA LEU A 261 18.96 -1.84 -6.71
C LEU A 261 18.71 -0.92 -7.91
N ASN A 262 18.54 -1.51 -9.09
CA ASN A 262 18.19 -0.78 -10.30
C ASN A 262 16.87 -1.32 -10.85
N VAL A 263 15.77 -0.89 -10.24
CA VAL A 263 14.42 -1.31 -10.60
C VAL A 263 13.57 -0.06 -10.82
N PRO A 264 13.35 0.37 -12.07
CA PRO A 264 12.46 1.47 -12.34
C PRO A 264 11.04 1.07 -11.96
N ALA A 265 10.33 1.98 -11.30
CA ALA A 265 8.97 1.74 -10.84
C ALA A 265 8.18 3.05 -10.85
N ARG A 266 6.97 3.01 -11.43
CA ARG A 266 6.08 4.18 -11.43
C ARG A 266 5.59 4.53 -10.02
N SER A 267 5.46 3.53 -9.16
CA SER A 267 5.10 3.67 -7.75
C SER A 267 5.65 2.47 -6.97
N MET A 268 6.78 2.64 -6.30
CA MET A 268 7.41 1.64 -5.44
C MET A 268 6.95 1.88 -4.01
N LYS A 269 6.15 0.97 -3.44
CA LYS A 269 5.69 1.08 -2.04
C LYS A 269 6.82 0.86 -1.05
N GLY A 270 7.76 -0.02 -1.34
CA GLY A 270 8.89 -0.24 -0.46
C GLY A 270 9.74 -1.40 -0.91
N ILE A 271 10.79 -1.65 -0.14
CA ILE A 271 11.73 -2.75 -0.36
C ILE A 271 11.72 -3.62 0.89
N LEU A 272 11.35 -4.89 0.71
CA LEU A 272 11.42 -5.91 1.74
C LEU A 272 12.72 -6.71 1.56
N MET A 273 13.51 -6.84 2.61
CA MET A 273 14.65 -7.76 2.67
C MET A 273 14.40 -8.81 3.76
N LEU A 274 14.37 -10.07 3.33
CA LEU A 274 14.29 -11.24 4.19
C LEU A 274 15.68 -11.87 4.30
N PHE A 275 16.03 -12.32 5.49
CA PHE A 275 17.34 -12.91 5.77
C PHE A 275 17.13 -14.37 6.17
N GLU A 276 17.82 -15.26 5.47
CA GLU A 276 17.76 -16.69 5.71
C GLU A 276 19.16 -17.19 6.07
N ASP A 277 19.21 -18.08 7.07
CA ASP A 277 20.39 -18.89 7.33
C ASP A 277 20.36 -20.12 6.41
N PRO A 278 21.48 -20.55 5.79
CA PRO A 278 21.52 -21.84 5.10
C PRO A 278 21.09 -23.02 5.95
N GLU A 279 21.25 -22.93 7.28
CA GLU A 279 20.84 -23.95 8.24
C GLU A 279 19.40 -23.77 8.74
N ARG A 280 18.57 -23.01 8.02
CA ARG A 280 17.17 -22.75 8.39
C ARG A 280 16.38 -24.06 8.49
N THR A 281 15.82 -24.32 9.67
CA THR A 281 15.02 -25.51 9.98
C THR A 281 13.52 -25.23 10.14
N SER A 282 13.05 -24.06 9.70
CA SER A 282 11.63 -23.68 9.78
C SER A 282 11.26 -22.67 8.69
N THR A 283 10.12 -22.88 8.06
CA THR A 283 9.49 -21.99 7.07
C THR A 283 8.94 -20.70 7.68
N GLU A 284 8.92 -20.61 9.01
CA GLU A 284 8.34 -19.49 9.76
C GLU A 284 9.38 -18.68 10.55
N THR A 285 10.68 -19.00 10.41
CA THR A 285 11.77 -18.23 11.04
C THR A 285 12.64 -17.51 10.01
N TYR A 286 13.11 -16.32 10.37
CA TYR A 286 13.92 -15.41 9.57
C TYR A 286 15.03 -14.84 10.46
N TYR A 287 16.24 -14.87 9.95
CA TYR A 287 17.44 -14.53 10.71
C TYR A 287 17.51 -13.03 10.99
N ASN A 288 17.88 -12.64 12.22
CA ASN A 288 18.21 -11.26 12.53
C ASN A 288 19.72 -11.01 12.41
N PRO A 289 20.18 -10.27 11.38
CA PRO A 289 21.59 -9.88 11.24
C PRO A 289 22.05 -8.76 12.18
N ASN A 290 21.18 -8.26 13.07
CA ASN A 290 21.46 -7.17 14.01
C ASN A 290 21.87 -5.85 13.32
N ILE A 291 21.15 -5.47 12.25
CA ILE A 291 21.41 -4.21 11.52
C ILE A 291 21.20 -3.02 12.46
N THR A 292 22.27 -2.26 12.69
CA THR A 292 22.25 -1.09 13.59
C THR A 292 21.91 0.21 12.86
N LYS A 293 22.29 0.31 11.58
CA LYS A 293 22.11 1.50 10.75
C LYS A 293 21.85 1.12 9.30
N VAL A 294 20.92 1.82 8.65
CA VAL A 294 20.71 1.76 7.20
C VAL A 294 20.83 3.15 6.60
N GLU A 295 21.69 3.28 5.61
CA GLU A 295 21.83 4.49 4.81
C GLU A 295 21.41 4.17 3.38
N MET A 296 20.67 5.10 2.77
CA MET A 296 20.13 4.91 1.43
C MET A 296 20.41 6.14 0.58
N THR A 297 20.84 5.90 -0.66
CA THR A 297 20.92 6.93 -1.69
C THR A 297 19.91 6.57 -2.77
N ILE A 298 18.98 7.48 -3.04
CA ILE A 298 17.98 7.33 -4.12
C ILE A 298 18.29 8.42 -5.14
N GLU A 299 18.46 8.04 -6.41
CA GLU A 299 18.67 8.99 -7.52
C GLU A 299 19.82 9.99 -7.26
N GLY A 300 20.90 9.50 -6.64
CA GLY A 300 22.08 10.30 -6.32
C GLY A 300 21.96 11.19 -5.08
N VAL A 301 20.80 11.21 -4.41
CA VAL A 301 20.59 11.99 -3.20
C VAL A 301 20.64 11.07 -1.97
N PRO A 302 21.59 11.29 -1.04
CA PRO A 302 21.71 10.47 0.15
C PRO A 302 20.61 10.80 1.18
N ASN A 303 20.29 9.83 2.02
CA ASN A 303 19.51 9.98 3.25
C ASN A 303 18.10 10.57 3.05
N GLN A 304 17.48 10.31 1.90
CA GLN A 304 16.17 10.88 1.56
C GLN A 304 15.01 10.32 2.39
N LEU A 305 15.08 9.07 2.85
CA LEU A 305 14.04 8.50 3.74
C LEU A 305 14.30 8.86 5.20
N TYR A 306 15.58 8.86 5.59
CA TYR A 306 16.02 9.17 6.94
C TYR A 306 17.23 10.06 6.88
N SER A 307 17.09 11.31 7.33
CA SER A 307 18.13 12.35 7.24
C SER A 307 19.47 11.96 7.89
N GLN A 308 19.45 11.01 8.83
CA GLN A 308 20.62 10.51 9.56
C GLN A 308 20.79 8.97 9.43
N GLY A 309 20.15 8.38 8.43
CA GLY A 309 20.00 6.93 8.30
C GLY A 309 18.97 6.35 9.29
N MET A 310 18.41 5.19 8.93
CA MET A 310 17.48 4.47 9.79
C MET A 310 18.24 3.73 10.88
N LYS A 311 17.81 3.88 12.14
CA LYS A 311 18.40 3.23 13.31
C LYS A 311 17.64 1.95 13.66
N ALA A 312 18.29 1.04 14.39
CA ALA A 312 17.71 -0.23 14.83
C ALA A 312 16.31 -0.10 15.45
N TYR A 313 16.11 0.83 16.39
CA TYR A 313 14.82 0.98 17.08
C TYR A 313 13.67 1.44 16.16
N GLN A 314 13.99 2.04 15.00
CA GLN A 314 12.98 2.49 14.03
C GLN A 314 12.50 1.36 13.13
N GLN A 315 13.28 0.28 12.99
CA GLN A 315 12.98 -0.81 12.05
C GLN A 315 11.67 -1.52 12.37
N TRP A 316 11.39 -1.75 13.67
CA TRP A 316 10.13 -2.32 14.13
C TRP A 316 8.94 -1.43 13.75
N ASP A 317 9.03 -0.13 14.02
CA ASP A 317 7.94 0.79 13.74
C ASP A 317 7.62 0.81 12.24
N GLU A 318 8.64 0.81 11.38
CA GLU A 318 8.47 0.83 9.92
C GLU A 318 7.83 -0.44 9.39
N ILE A 319 8.32 -1.60 9.80
CA ILE A 319 7.76 -2.84 9.29
C ILE A 319 6.34 -3.08 9.81
N ASN A 320 6.06 -2.66 11.04
CA ASN A 320 4.75 -2.76 11.67
C ASN A 320 3.71 -1.88 10.94
N LYS A 321 4.09 -0.68 10.45
CA LYS A 321 3.20 0.16 9.64
C LYS A 321 2.65 -0.56 8.41
N PHE A 322 3.49 -1.34 7.72
CA PHE A 322 3.07 -2.05 6.51
C PHE A 322 2.38 -3.37 6.86
N PHE A 323 3.01 -4.23 7.66
CA PHE A 323 2.57 -5.61 7.79
C PHE A 323 1.46 -5.85 8.82
N ALA A 324 1.35 -5.05 9.88
CA ALA A 324 0.24 -5.21 10.84
C ALA A 324 -1.10 -4.68 10.29
N LEU A 325 -1.06 -3.89 9.22
CA LEU A 325 -2.23 -3.41 8.47
C LEU A 325 -2.35 -4.11 7.10
N ASN A 326 -1.86 -5.34 6.98
CA ASN A 326 -1.70 -6.02 5.69
C ASN A 326 -2.89 -6.86 5.24
N SER A 327 -3.90 -7.04 6.10
CA SER A 327 -5.18 -7.50 5.57
C SER A 327 -5.67 -6.39 4.63
N LYS A 328 -6.14 -6.75 3.44
CA LYS A 328 -6.71 -5.76 2.53
C LYS A 328 -8.24 -5.72 2.63
N ARG A 329 -8.80 -6.40 3.66
CA ARG A 329 -10.24 -6.72 3.76
C ARG A 329 -11.02 -5.72 4.61
N ASN A 330 -10.46 -5.20 5.71
CA ASN A 330 -11.17 -4.26 6.58
C ASN A 330 -10.22 -3.38 7.40
N LYS A 331 -10.03 -2.15 6.91
CA LYS A 331 -9.21 -1.12 7.55
C LYS A 331 -9.55 -0.91 9.03
N THR A 332 -10.83 -0.87 9.40
CA THR A 332 -11.24 -0.62 10.80
C THR A 332 -10.87 -1.79 11.71
N THR A 333 -10.99 -3.03 11.23
CA THR A 333 -10.57 -4.19 12.01
C THR A 333 -9.05 -4.23 12.18
N GLU A 334 -8.31 -3.87 11.14
CA GLU A 334 -6.84 -3.82 11.16
C GLU A 334 -6.29 -2.71 12.04
N GLU A 335 -6.89 -1.52 12.00
CA GLU A 335 -6.56 -0.43 12.92
C GLU A 335 -6.72 -0.89 14.36
N VAL A 336 -7.81 -1.61 14.68
CA VAL A 336 -8.01 -2.20 16.01
C VAL A 336 -6.97 -3.28 16.33
N LEU A 337 -6.65 -4.18 15.39
CA LEU A 337 -5.62 -5.22 15.60
C LEU A 337 -4.25 -4.60 15.87
N LYS A 338 -3.90 -3.55 15.13
CA LYS A 338 -2.66 -2.79 15.31
C LYS A 338 -2.64 -2.06 16.64
N ASP A 339 -3.68 -1.30 16.96
CA ASP A 339 -3.77 -0.52 18.20
C ASP A 339 -3.73 -1.41 19.45
N LEU A 340 -4.31 -2.61 19.35
CA LEU A 340 -4.30 -3.61 20.43
C LEU A 340 -3.08 -4.55 20.39
N ASN A 341 -2.17 -4.38 19.43
CA ASN A 341 -0.98 -5.23 19.23
C ASN A 341 -1.30 -6.73 19.19
N LEU A 342 -2.33 -7.11 18.43
CA LEU A 342 -2.85 -8.49 18.37
C LEU A 342 -2.18 -9.36 17.29
N SER A 343 -1.16 -8.86 16.59
CA SER A 343 -0.38 -9.64 15.62
C SER A 343 0.40 -10.77 16.29
N TYR A 344 0.56 -11.89 15.59
CA TYR A 344 1.36 -13.01 16.08
C TYR A 344 2.84 -12.65 16.23
N THR A 345 3.35 -11.82 15.33
CA THR A 345 4.68 -11.20 15.43
C THR A 345 4.62 -10.07 16.44
N THR A 346 5.32 -10.25 17.56
CA THR A 346 5.59 -9.22 18.57
C THR A 346 6.97 -8.61 18.33
N LEU A 347 7.30 -7.49 18.98
CA LEU A 347 8.64 -6.91 18.92
C LEU A 347 9.74 -7.92 19.29
N GLU A 348 9.50 -8.73 20.32
CA GLU A 348 10.43 -9.79 20.76
C GLU A 348 10.66 -10.83 19.66
N LYS A 349 9.59 -11.34 19.04
CA LYS A 349 9.70 -12.29 17.93
C LYS A 349 10.38 -11.66 16.72
N TYR A 350 10.03 -10.43 16.39
CA TYR A 350 10.65 -9.69 15.29
C TYR A 350 12.17 -9.58 15.47
N LEU A 351 12.64 -9.26 16.67
CA LEU A 351 14.07 -9.12 16.95
C LEU A 351 14.82 -10.46 17.08
N THR A 352 14.12 -11.59 17.14
CA THR A 352 14.75 -12.91 17.36
C THR A 352 14.60 -13.84 16.17
N THR A 353 13.37 -14.04 15.70
CA THR A 353 12.99 -15.13 14.79
C THR A 353 12.15 -14.69 13.60
N ASN A 354 11.61 -13.47 13.57
CA ASN A 354 10.72 -12.98 12.51
C ASN A 354 11.29 -11.71 11.84
N TYR A 355 12.61 -11.57 11.83
CA TYR A 355 13.24 -10.33 11.39
C TYR A 355 13.14 -10.15 9.89
N ALA A 356 12.83 -8.92 9.48
CA ALA A 356 12.99 -8.45 8.12
C ALA A 356 13.28 -6.95 8.13
N LEU A 357 13.94 -6.49 7.09
CA LEU A 357 14.13 -5.06 6.87
C LEU A 357 13.07 -4.57 5.89
N TRP A 358 12.22 -3.65 6.34
CA TRP A 358 11.29 -2.93 5.48
C TRP A 358 11.77 -1.50 5.29
N LEU A 359 11.88 -1.09 4.03
CA LEU A 359 12.21 0.28 3.65
C LEU A 359 10.96 0.87 3.01
N ASP A 360 10.23 1.66 3.80
CA ASP A 360 8.99 2.26 3.34
C ASP A 360 9.28 3.43 2.39
N LEU A 361 8.69 3.35 1.20
CA LEU A 361 8.81 4.34 0.14
C LEU A 361 7.45 5.01 -0.15
N ARG A 362 6.43 4.75 0.67
CA ARG A 362 5.12 5.39 0.54
C ARG A 362 5.15 6.81 1.09
N SER A 363 4.32 7.67 0.51
CA SER A 363 4.06 9.01 1.02
C SER A 363 3.13 9.01 2.24
N THR A 364 2.39 7.92 2.46
CA THR A 364 1.46 7.77 3.58
C THR A 364 1.47 6.32 4.09
N ASP A 365 1.14 6.15 5.38
CA ASP A 365 1.05 4.83 6.02
C ASP A 365 -0.23 4.06 5.63
N ASP A 366 -1.05 4.58 4.71
CA ASP A 366 -2.31 3.97 4.30
C ASP A 366 -2.10 2.91 3.21
N ASN A 367 -2.26 1.63 3.58
CA ASN A 367 -2.13 0.50 2.67
C ASN A 367 -3.25 0.40 1.62
N SER A 368 -4.40 1.05 1.85
CA SER A 368 -5.54 1.02 0.93
C SER A 368 -5.36 1.93 -0.29
N LEU A 369 -4.40 2.86 -0.23
CA LEU A 369 -4.13 3.78 -1.32
C LEU A 369 -3.20 3.15 -2.36
N HIS A 370 -3.67 3.08 -3.60
CA HIS A 370 -2.81 2.80 -4.74
C HIS A 370 -2.05 4.05 -5.18
N GLY A 371 -0.84 3.85 -5.70
CA GLY A 371 -0.01 4.95 -6.21
C GLY A 371 0.64 5.82 -5.13
N SER A 372 0.53 5.46 -3.85
CA SER A 372 1.19 6.15 -2.73
C SER A 372 2.70 5.92 -2.67
N GLY A 373 3.20 4.90 -3.39
CA GLY A 373 4.63 4.60 -3.48
C GLY A 373 5.39 5.61 -4.34
N ARG A 374 6.68 5.75 -4.05
CA ARG A 374 7.58 6.67 -4.74
C ARG A 374 7.89 6.24 -6.18
N ARG A 375 7.95 7.19 -7.10
CA ARG A 375 8.45 6.97 -8.47
C ARG A 375 9.98 6.83 -8.45
N ILE A 376 10.50 5.79 -9.13
CA ILE A 376 11.93 5.50 -9.28
C ILE A 376 12.23 5.41 -10.78
N GLU A 377 13.15 6.22 -11.29
CA GLU A 377 13.50 6.27 -12.72
C GLU A 377 14.90 5.73 -13.00
N ASN A 378 15.13 5.26 -14.24
CA ASN A 378 16.46 4.82 -14.67
C ASN A 378 17.35 6.01 -15.02
N ALA A 379 18.65 5.93 -14.71
CA ALA A 379 19.64 6.94 -15.07
C ALA A 379 19.76 7.22 -16.59
N SER A 380 19.28 6.31 -17.46
CA SER A 380 19.24 6.51 -18.92
C SER A 380 17.98 7.22 -19.42
N GLU A 381 16.89 7.21 -18.65
CA GLU A 381 15.69 8.02 -18.94
C GLU A 381 15.89 9.49 -18.52
N VAL A 382 16.95 9.76 -17.75
CA VAL A 382 17.43 11.11 -17.41
C VAL A 382 17.84 11.91 -18.68
N ARG A 383 17.88 11.29 -19.87
CA ARG A 383 18.17 12.00 -21.13
C ARG A 383 16.97 12.30 -22.03
N GLU A 384 15.74 12.00 -21.60
CA GLU A 384 14.54 12.66 -22.13
C GLU A 384 13.61 13.23 -21.04
N ALA A 385 13.89 12.95 -19.77
CA ALA A 385 13.37 13.71 -18.64
C ALA A 385 14.42 14.74 -18.19
N ASN A 386 14.53 15.85 -18.91
CA ASN A 386 15.06 17.07 -18.32
C ASN A 386 14.34 17.30 -16.99
N GLY A 387 15.11 17.39 -15.91
CA GLY A 387 14.59 17.64 -14.57
C GLY A 387 13.65 18.85 -14.54
N SER A 388 12.68 18.78 -13.62
CA SER A 388 11.71 19.81 -13.25
C SER A 388 10.37 19.92 -14.02
N LEU A 389 9.80 18.83 -14.56
CA LEU A 389 8.48 18.92 -15.25
C LEU A 389 7.29 18.21 -14.56
N TYR A 390 7.48 17.27 -13.63
CA TYR A 390 6.39 16.41 -13.14
C TYR A 390 5.68 16.83 -11.83
N GLU A 391 6.32 17.63 -10.97
CA GLU A 391 5.60 18.27 -9.85
C GLU A 391 4.98 19.61 -10.26
N GLU A 392 5.52 20.23 -11.30
CA GLU A 392 5.20 21.58 -11.70
C GLU A 392 3.78 21.66 -12.31
N GLU A 393 3.35 20.74 -13.19
CA GLU A 393 2.01 20.78 -13.83
C GLU A 393 0.80 20.52 -12.89
N LYS A 394 1.00 19.94 -11.69
CA LYS A 394 -0.12 19.54 -10.81
C LYS A 394 -0.85 20.71 -10.16
N LEU A 395 -0.16 21.81 -9.82
CA LEU A 395 -0.80 22.95 -9.15
C LEU A 395 -1.83 23.60 -10.07
N GLN A 396 -1.48 23.79 -11.34
CA GLN A 396 -2.36 24.39 -12.35
C GLN A 396 -3.61 23.53 -12.60
N GLU A 397 -3.43 22.22 -12.71
CA GLU A 397 -4.56 21.29 -12.87
C GLU A 397 -5.46 21.22 -11.63
N LEU A 398 -4.87 21.21 -10.42
CA LEU A 398 -5.62 21.26 -9.16
C LEU A 398 -6.42 22.56 -9.04
N LEU A 399 -5.81 23.70 -9.34
CA LEU A 399 -6.50 25.00 -9.34
C LEU A 399 -7.61 25.04 -10.39
N ARG A 400 -7.41 24.50 -11.60
CA ARG A 400 -8.48 24.33 -12.62
C ARG A 400 -9.65 23.51 -12.09
N MET A 401 -9.34 22.38 -11.45
CA MET A 401 -10.36 21.48 -10.93
C MET A 401 -11.14 22.13 -9.79
N PHE A 402 -10.46 22.76 -8.82
CA PHE A 402 -11.11 23.44 -7.71
C PHE A 402 -11.93 24.65 -8.17
N PHE A 403 -11.38 25.47 -9.08
CA PHE A 403 -12.08 26.60 -9.66
C PHE A 403 -13.43 26.17 -10.26
N LYS A 404 -13.43 25.11 -11.07
CA LYS A 404 -14.66 24.55 -11.66
C LYS A 404 -15.60 23.93 -10.64
N LYS A 405 -15.06 23.15 -9.70
CA LYS A 405 -15.84 22.42 -8.70
C LYS A 405 -16.58 23.36 -7.73
N TYR A 406 -15.97 24.49 -7.40
CA TYR A 406 -16.51 25.46 -6.45
C TYR A 406 -17.07 26.71 -7.12
N ALA A 407 -17.31 26.69 -8.44
CA ALA A 407 -17.93 27.82 -9.13
C ALA A 407 -19.35 28.07 -8.57
N GLY A 408 -19.63 29.30 -8.14
CA GLY A 408 -20.90 29.67 -7.50
C GLY A 408 -20.96 29.39 -5.99
N HIS A 409 -19.83 29.04 -5.37
CA HIS A 409 -19.69 28.95 -3.93
C HIS A 409 -18.59 29.88 -3.43
N SER A 410 -18.87 30.61 -2.34
CA SER A 410 -17.89 31.42 -1.63
C SER A 410 -16.65 30.60 -1.23
N THR A 411 -15.53 30.84 -1.91
CA THR A 411 -14.30 30.05 -1.75
C THR A 411 -13.07 30.95 -1.58
N LEU A 412 -12.19 30.62 -0.63
CA LEU A 412 -10.93 31.33 -0.39
C LEU A 412 -9.74 30.41 -0.68
N TYR A 413 -8.87 30.84 -1.59
CA TYR A 413 -7.57 30.22 -1.85
C TYR A 413 -6.50 30.98 -1.07
N ILE A 414 -5.71 30.27 -0.25
CA ILE A 414 -4.54 30.83 0.45
C ILE A 414 -3.30 30.16 -0.13
N ILE A 415 -2.39 30.97 -0.63
CA ILE A 415 -1.18 30.53 -1.31
C ILE A 415 0.01 31.09 -0.55
N ASP A 416 0.82 30.19 0.03
CA ASP A 416 1.98 30.55 0.84
C ASP A 416 3.29 30.22 0.13
N ASP A 417 4.19 31.20 0.11
CA ASP A 417 5.56 31.17 -0.42
C ASP A 417 5.75 30.56 -1.81
N CYS A 418 5.12 31.18 -2.81
CA CYS A 418 5.23 30.83 -4.23
C CYS A 418 6.49 31.37 -4.93
N SER A 419 7.52 31.77 -4.19
CA SER A 419 8.57 32.68 -4.70
C SER A 419 9.57 32.07 -5.69
N ALA A 420 9.44 30.79 -6.09
CA ALA A 420 10.40 30.11 -6.95
C ALA A 420 9.83 29.16 -8.02
N THR A 421 8.50 28.97 -8.14
CA THR A 421 7.96 28.02 -9.12
C THR A 421 7.89 28.65 -10.51
N LYS A 422 8.63 28.09 -11.49
CA LYS A 422 8.73 28.59 -12.87
C LYS A 422 7.38 28.69 -13.58
N GLU A 423 6.39 27.89 -13.19
CA GLU A 423 5.05 27.88 -13.80
C GLU A 423 4.24 29.14 -13.57
N LEU A 424 4.42 29.82 -12.43
CA LEU A 424 3.66 31.02 -12.10
C LEU A 424 3.90 32.15 -13.10
N THR A 425 5.08 32.13 -13.74
CA THR A 425 5.48 33.13 -14.72
C THR A 425 5.02 32.83 -16.15
N LYS A 426 4.31 31.71 -16.39
CA LYS A 426 3.80 31.35 -17.73
C LYS A 426 2.62 32.26 -18.13
N LYS A 427 2.60 32.73 -19.37
CA LYS A 427 1.44 33.46 -19.94
C LYS A 427 0.20 32.55 -19.92
N LYS A 428 -0.90 33.01 -19.30
CA LYS A 428 -2.19 32.29 -19.12
C LYS A 428 -2.19 31.18 -18.05
N ASP A 429 -1.64 31.50 -16.88
CA ASP A 429 -1.73 30.75 -15.63
C ASP A 429 -3.16 30.81 -15.01
N MET A 430 -3.62 29.74 -14.33
CA MET A 430 -4.86 29.74 -13.55
C MET A 430 -4.92 30.75 -12.42
N LEU A 431 -3.79 31.14 -11.85
CA LEU A 431 -3.70 32.16 -10.82
C LEU A 431 -3.95 33.54 -11.40
N SER A 432 -3.52 33.79 -12.64
CA SER A 432 -3.99 34.95 -13.41
C SER A 432 -5.50 34.86 -13.64
N GLU A 433 -6.02 33.69 -14.02
CA GLU A 433 -7.47 33.49 -14.19
C GLU A 433 -8.25 33.70 -12.89
N LEU A 434 -7.73 33.25 -11.75
CA LEU A 434 -8.29 33.51 -10.42
C LEU A 434 -8.24 35.01 -10.07
N ALA A 435 -7.17 35.71 -10.43
CA ALA A 435 -7.03 37.15 -10.20
C ALA A 435 -8.08 37.97 -10.98
N PHE A 436 -8.30 37.64 -12.26
CA PHE A 436 -9.24 38.36 -13.12
C PHE A 436 -10.68 37.88 -12.96
N SER A 437 -10.89 36.57 -12.97
CA SER A 437 -12.21 35.93 -13.10
C SER A 437 -12.75 35.28 -11.83
N GLY A 438 -11.92 35.11 -10.78
CA GLY A 438 -12.35 34.55 -9.49
C GLY A 438 -13.59 35.23 -8.91
N ARG A 439 -13.66 36.56 -9.04
CA ARG A 439 -14.81 37.36 -8.58
C ARG A 439 -16.13 36.97 -9.25
N HIS A 440 -16.10 36.65 -10.54
CA HIS A 440 -17.30 36.21 -11.27
C HIS A 440 -17.79 34.83 -10.83
N ALA A 441 -16.94 34.06 -10.14
CA ALA A 441 -17.23 32.72 -9.63
C ALA A 441 -17.47 32.68 -8.09
N GLU A 442 -17.54 33.82 -7.41
CA GLU A 442 -17.57 33.96 -5.93
C GLU A 442 -16.30 33.44 -5.22
N GLN A 443 -15.15 33.57 -5.87
CA GLN A 443 -13.87 33.04 -5.37
C GLN A 443 -12.84 34.15 -5.13
N SER A 444 -12.10 34.06 -4.03
CA SER A 444 -11.06 35.01 -3.63
C SER A 444 -9.70 34.32 -3.45
N VAL A 445 -8.62 35.02 -3.77
CA VAL A 445 -7.24 34.50 -3.63
C VAL A 445 -6.41 35.41 -2.74
N TRP A 446 -5.73 34.82 -1.77
CA TRP A 446 -4.78 35.48 -0.87
C TRP A 446 -3.40 34.90 -1.12
N VAL A 447 -2.44 35.78 -1.38
CA VAL A 447 -1.04 35.40 -1.60
C VAL A 447 -0.20 35.91 -0.44
N ILE A 448 0.52 34.99 0.18
CA ILE A 448 1.47 35.27 1.24
C ILE A 448 2.86 35.07 0.63
N SER A 449 3.69 36.11 0.68
CA SER A 449 5.03 36.06 0.11
C SER A 449 6.02 36.90 0.91
N GLN A 450 7.26 36.44 0.96
CA GLN A 450 8.37 37.15 1.58
C GLN A 450 8.89 38.32 0.72
N ARG A 451 8.63 38.31 -0.60
CA ARG A 451 9.10 39.31 -1.56
C ARG A 451 7.97 39.78 -2.45
N TYR A 452 7.74 41.10 -2.47
CA TYR A 452 6.65 41.69 -3.25
C TYR A 452 6.79 41.39 -4.76
N ASN A 453 8.02 41.51 -5.28
CA ASN A 453 8.30 41.29 -6.70
C ASN A 453 8.19 39.82 -7.13
N SER A 454 8.10 38.88 -6.18
CA SER A 454 7.85 37.46 -6.48
C SER A 454 6.37 37.16 -6.72
N VAL A 455 5.47 38.08 -6.38
CA VAL A 455 4.04 37.95 -6.68
C VAL A 455 3.78 38.31 -8.14
N LEU A 456 2.96 37.50 -8.81
CA LEU A 456 2.60 37.73 -10.21
C LEU A 456 2.00 39.10 -10.43
N LYS A 457 2.39 39.72 -11.55
CA LYS A 457 1.95 41.06 -11.91
C LYS A 457 0.42 41.16 -11.98
N ASP A 458 -0.25 40.18 -12.58
CA ASP A 458 -1.71 40.14 -12.68
C ASP A 458 -2.41 40.17 -11.31
N LEU A 459 -1.85 39.48 -10.31
CA LEU A 459 -2.34 39.53 -8.92
C LEU A 459 -2.07 40.88 -8.28
N ARG A 460 -0.87 41.45 -8.49
CA ARG A 460 -0.52 42.79 -7.97
C ARG A 460 -1.44 43.88 -8.53
N GLU A 461 -1.79 43.81 -9.82
CA GLU A 461 -2.68 44.77 -10.48
C GLU A 461 -4.17 44.62 -10.09
N GLN A 462 -4.62 43.40 -9.77
CA GLN A 462 -6.02 43.12 -9.36
C GLN A 462 -6.24 43.09 -7.84
N THR A 463 -5.20 43.38 -7.05
CA THR A 463 -5.29 43.40 -5.59
C THR A 463 -6.19 44.55 -5.11
N LYS A 464 -7.13 44.29 -4.18
CA LYS A 464 -8.01 45.30 -3.56
C LYS A 464 -7.50 45.86 -2.24
N TRP A 465 -6.75 45.04 -1.51
CA TRP A 465 -6.07 45.44 -0.30
C TRP A 465 -4.83 44.59 -0.12
N LEU A 466 -3.80 45.17 0.49
CA LEU A 466 -2.57 44.46 0.84
C LEU A 466 -2.21 44.74 2.28
N CYS A 467 -1.62 43.74 2.94
CA CYS A 467 -1.06 43.87 4.27
C CYS A 467 0.45 43.62 4.17
N MET A 468 1.22 44.61 4.58
CA MET A 468 2.68 44.58 4.52
C MET A 468 3.28 44.69 5.92
N PHE A 469 4.19 43.77 6.23
CA PHE A 469 5.04 43.83 7.41
C PHE A 469 6.41 44.40 7.05
N TYR A 470 7.22 44.78 8.05
CA TYR A 470 8.60 45.21 7.79
C TYR A 470 9.38 44.11 7.06
N THR A 471 9.84 44.42 5.84
CA THR A 471 10.70 43.55 5.04
C THR A 471 12.14 44.03 5.08
N LYS A 472 13.09 43.07 5.13
CA LYS A 472 14.53 43.37 5.04
C LYS A 472 14.96 43.68 3.61
N ASP A 473 14.16 43.29 2.62
CA ASP A 473 14.44 43.55 1.21
C ASP A 473 14.09 44.99 0.86
N ARG A 474 15.12 45.80 0.57
CA ARG A 474 14.96 47.23 0.30
C ARG A 474 14.01 47.47 -0.89
N ASP A 475 14.18 46.69 -1.95
CA ASP A 475 13.52 46.92 -3.22
C ASP A 475 12.04 46.49 -3.20
N SER A 476 11.67 45.42 -2.48
CA SER A 476 10.27 44.99 -2.34
C SER A 476 9.39 46.05 -1.66
N PHE A 477 9.89 46.71 -0.61
CA PHE A 477 9.11 47.73 0.11
C PHE A 477 8.84 48.94 -0.79
N ASP A 478 9.90 49.45 -1.42
CA ASP A 478 9.81 50.67 -2.22
C ASP A 478 9.02 50.41 -3.52
N ASN A 479 9.16 49.23 -4.13
CA ASN A 479 8.34 48.82 -5.27
C ASN A 479 6.87 48.68 -4.92
N CYS A 480 6.52 48.08 -3.78
CA CYS A 480 5.14 47.94 -3.33
C CYS A 480 4.44 49.29 -3.20
N LEU A 481 5.07 50.26 -2.53
CA LEU A 481 4.49 51.58 -2.35
C LEU A 481 4.41 52.38 -3.66
N ARG A 482 5.38 52.19 -4.56
CA ARG A 482 5.38 52.85 -5.87
C ARG A 482 4.32 52.30 -6.81
N GLU A 483 4.12 50.98 -6.87
CA GLU A 483 3.18 50.36 -7.80
C GLU A 483 1.71 50.59 -7.41
N ASN A 484 1.41 50.68 -6.11
CA ASN A 484 0.03 50.89 -5.63
C ASN A 484 -0.35 52.37 -5.48
N ASP A 485 0.64 53.26 -5.38
CA ASP A 485 0.51 54.72 -5.29
C ASP A 485 -0.54 55.25 -4.28
N VAL A 486 -0.73 54.54 -3.16
CA VAL A 486 -1.70 54.92 -2.11
C VAL A 486 -1.15 56.01 -1.18
N ILE A 487 0.17 56.01 -0.93
CA ILE A 487 0.82 56.97 -0.02
C ILE A 487 1.49 58.07 -0.86
N PRO A 488 1.06 59.34 -0.77
CA PRO A 488 1.38 60.35 -1.78
C PRO A 488 2.81 60.91 -1.70
N THR A 489 3.42 61.00 -0.51
CA THR A 489 4.71 61.69 -0.34
C THR A 489 5.84 60.73 0.03
N LEU A 490 7.05 61.01 -0.47
CA LEU A 490 8.25 60.23 -0.16
C LEU A 490 8.59 60.25 1.34
N GLU A 491 8.39 61.41 1.99
CA GLU A 491 8.61 61.62 3.41
C GLU A 491 7.70 60.72 4.27
N GLU A 492 6.43 60.57 3.87
CA GLU A 492 5.47 59.73 4.58
C GLU A 492 5.75 58.24 4.37
N ARG A 493 6.16 57.84 3.17
CA ARG A 493 6.64 56.47 2.88
C ARG A 493 7.83 56.11 3.79
N GLN A 494 8.79 57.02 3.95
CA GLN A 494 9.96 56.82 4.80
C GLN A 494 9.59 56.76 6.30
N ARG A 495 8.68 57.63 6.75
CA ARG A 495 8.14 57.60 8.12
C ARG A 495 7.51 56.25 8.45
N ILE A 496 6.68 55.71 7.54
CA ILE A 496 6.01 54.41 7.74
C ILE A 496 7.03 53.27 7.81
N LYS A 497 8.06 53.29 6.95
CA LYS A 497 9.14 52.29 6.96
C LYS A 497 9.84 52.20 8.32
N GLU A 498 10.18 53.35 8.90
CA GLU A 498 10.80 53.42 10.24
C GLU A 498 9.83 52.97 11.34
N GLU A 499 8.55 53.34 11.26
CA GLU A 499 7.54 52.92 12.24
C GLU A 499 7.27 51.40 12.23
N LEU A 500 7.31 50.77 11.05
CA LEU A 500 7.23 49.31 10.91
C LEU A 500 8.48 48.60 11.46
N LYS A 501 9.66 49.21 11.34
CA LYS A 501 10.92 48.67 11.87
C LYS A 501 10.97 48.66 13.40
N LYS A 502 10.37 49.66 14.05
CA LYS A 502 10.43 49.87 15.51
C LYS A 502 9.65 48.84 16.32
N LYS A 503 8.56 48.26 15.78
CA LYS A 503 7.66 47.36 16.51
C LYS A 503 7.41 46.07 15.74
N LYS A 504 7.66 44.93 16.41
CA LYS A 504 7.39 43.60 15.85
C LYS A 504 5.89 43.44 15.56
N HIS A 505 5.55 42.81 14.43
CA HIS A 505 4.17 42.55 13.97
C HIS A 505 3.32 43.76 13.59
N ARG A 506 3.88 44.97 13.69
CA ARG A 506 3.24 46.15 13.12
C ARG A 506 3.08 45.98 11.62
N LYS A 507 1.94 46.41 11.08
CA LYS A 507 1.54 46.16 9.70
C LYS A 507 0.95 47.40 9.07
N LEU A 508 1.28 47.59 7.80
CA LEU A 508 0.67 48.59 6.93
C LEU A 508 -0.39 47.90 6.09
N ILE A 509 -1.63 48.37 6.19
CA ILE A 509 -2.71 47.96 5.28
C ILE A 509 -2.88 49.05 4.24
N LEU A 510 -2.79 48.71 2.96
CA LEU A 510 -3.19 49.59 1.87
C LEU A 510 -4.50 49.09 1.28
N LYS A 511 -5.47 49.99 1.12
CA LYS A 511 -6.65 49.80 0.28
C LYS A 511 -6.37 50.46 -1.05
N THR A 512 -6.29 49.64 -2.09
CA THR A 512 -5.91 50.03 -3.46
C THR A 512 -7.13 50.39 -4.30
N ASP A 513 -8.32 49.94 -3.89
CA ASP A 513 -9.59 50.36 -4.49
C ASP A 513 -9.97 51.79 -4.09
N GLN A 514 -10.46 52.56 -5.07
CA GLN A 514 -10.96 53.91 -4.83
C GLN A 514 -12.18 53.94 -3.90
N PRO A 515 -12.28 54.89 -2.94
CA PRO A 515 -11.21 55.80 -2.54
C PRO A 515 -10.06 55.04 -1.86
N THR A 516 -8.83 55.25 -2.35
CA THR A 516 -7.62 54.64 -1.79
C THR A 516 -7.39 55.15 -0.38
N ASP A 517 -6.95 54.29 0.52
CA ASP A 517 -6.68 54.65 1.91
C ASP A 517 -5.60 53.73 2.50
N TYR A 518 -4.98 54.12 3.60
CA TYR A 518 -4.00 53.30 4.29
C TYR A 518 -4.08 53.41 5.81
N TRP A 519 -3.78 52.31 6.49
CA TRP A 519 -3.75 52.26 7.95
C TRP A 519 -2.48 51.62 8.45
N LEU A 520 -1.89 52.22 9.48
CA LEU A 520 -0.78 51.64 10.21
C LEU A 520 -1.30 51.04 11.52
N LEU A 521 -1.41 49.71 11.56
CA LEU A 521 -1.97 48.99 12.69
C LEU A 521 -0.86 48.37 13.54
N ASN A 522 -1.09 48.32 14.86
CA ASN A 522 -0.22 47.61 15.78
C ASN A 522 -0.36 46.08 15.65
#